data_AF-D7JDQ3-F1
#
_entry.id   AF-D7JDQ3-F1
#
_cell.length_a   1.000
_cell.length_b   1.000
_cell.length_c   1.000
_cell.angle_alpha   90.00
_cell.angle_beta   90.00
_cell.angle_gamma   90.00
#
_symmetry.space_group_name_H-M   'P 1'
#
loop_
_entity.id
_entity.type
_entity.pdbx_description
1 polymer ?
#
loop_
_entity_poly.entity_id
_entity_poly.type
_entity_poly.pdbx_seq_one_letter_code
_entity_poly.pdbx_strand_id
1 'polypeptide(L)'
;MRNTDKIKAEFYRIKKMGFVQNTRPNNRDGGIGNTFEDLLGVKENNKKEADFEGIEIKSQRFLNNSYVTLFSKSPDYPKKANSYLREKYGEIRQEEHSDKKILYSSVFGHREGEVYSKYKMKLNVDRNSKNVKLLIKSLHGELLDITYWNFDTLINASQKLGNLFLVFADTEITNGKKYCRFTKGELYYDFDFQCFLNEIEKGNIMFDIRIGVYNSGKNYGKTHDHGSGFRIKAENFKNLYTSFEIL
;
A
#
# COMPACT_ATOMS: atom_id res chain seq x y z
N MET A 1 29.22 -10.70 -0.22
CA MET A 1 28.66 -9.36 0.08
C MET A 1 27.23 -9.55 0.51
N ARG A 2 26.80 -9.02 1.68
CA ARG A 2 25.39 -9.16 2.10
C ARG A 2 24.52 -8.38 1.13
N ASN A 3 23.28 -8.82 0.92
CA ASN A 3 22.36 -8.16 -0.01
C ASN A 3 22.09 -6.70 0.39
N THR A 4 22.18 -6.41 1.69
CA THR A 4 22.05 -5.07 2.27
C THR A 4 23.24 -4.15 1.93
N ASP A 5 24.45 -4.70 1.78
CA ASP A 5 25.62 -3.92 1.34
C ASP A 5 25.51 -3.61 -0.17
N LYS A 6 24.95 -4.53 -0.98
CA LYS A 6 24.69 -4.32 -2.41
C LYS A 6 23.71 -3.17 -2.65
N ILE A 7 22.55 -3.18 -1.98
CA ILE A 7 21.53 -2.13 -2.18
C ILE A 7 22.05 -0.74 -1.75
N LYS A 8 22.89 -0.68 -0.71
CA LYS A 8 23.57 0.58 -0.31
C LYS A 8 24.47 1.10 -1.42
N ALA A 9 25.32 0.23 -1.97
CA ALA A 9 26.22 0.60 -3.05
C ALA A 9 25.45 1.09 -4.29
N GLU A 10 24.40 0.38 -4.69
CA GLU A 10 23.54 0.77 -5.80
C GLU A 10 22.80 2.08 -5.53
N PHE A 11 22.27 2.28 -4.32
CA PHE A 11 21.64 3.53 -3.95
C PHE A 11 22.62 4.71 -4.06
N TYR A 12 23.85 4.59 -3.56
CA TYR A 12 24.84 5.66 -3.71
C TYR A 12 25.24 5.90 -5.16
N ARG A 13 25.31 4.85 -6.00
CA ARG A 13 25.52 4.99 -7.45
C ARG A 13 24.38 5.79 -8.08
N ILE A 14 23.13 5.44 -7.77
CA ILE A 14 21.92 6.11 -8.30
C ILE A 14 21.83 7.55 -7.80
N LYS A 15 22.07 7.81 -6.51
CA LYS A 15 22.09 9.15 -5.90
C LYS A 15 23.09 10.07 -6.59
N LYS A 16 24.26 9.57 -7.00
CA LYS A 16 25.27 10.32 -7.76
C LYS A 16 24.84 10.69 -9.19
N MET A 17 23.82 10.02 -9.76
CA MET A 17 23.32 10.35 -11.10
C MET A 17 22.52 11.66 -11.14
N GLY A 18 22.09 12.19 -9.99
CA GLY A 18 21.29 13.41 -9.94
C GLY A 18 19.88 13.19 -10.52
N PHE A 19 19.42 14.11 -11.37
CA PHE A 19 18.13 13.97 -12.03
C PHE A 19 18.22 12.99 -13.19
N VAL A 20 17.40 11.95 -13.13
CA VAL A 20 17.24 10.93 -14.17
C VAL A 20 15.84 11.01 -14.76
N GLN A 21 15.71 10.74 -16.06
CA GLN A 21 14.42 10.78 -16.72
C GLN A 21 13.53 9.63 -16.20
N ASN A 22 12.27 9.94 -15.89
CA ASN A 22 11.29 8.93 -15.46
C ASN A 22 11.05 7.93 -16.60
N THR A 23 11.25 6.65 -16.32
CA THR A 23 11.16 5.57 -17.32
C THR A 23 9.71 5.15 -17.64
N ARG A 24 8.74 5.60 -16.84
CA ARG A 24 7.30 5.38 -17.00
C ARG A 24 6.53 6.70 -16.79
N PRO A 25 6.70 7.71 -17.68
CA PRO A 25 6.16 9.05 -17.46
C PRO A 25 4.63 9.13 -17.41
N ASN A 26 3.94 8.13 -17.96
CA ASN A 26 2.48 8.01 -17.93
C ASN A 26 1.95 7.33 -16.65
N ASN A 27 2.81 6.66 -15.87
CA ASN A 27 2.46 6.10 -14.57
C ASN A 27 2.63 7.19 -13.49
N ARG A 28 1.54 7.93 -13.21
CA ARG A 28 1.57 9.08 -12.28
C ARG A 28 1.94 8.68 -10.86
N ASP A 29 1.42 7.54 -10.40
CA ASP A 29 1.54 7.09 -9.01
C ASP A 29 2.77 6.21 -8.79
N GLY A 30 3.08 5.30 -9.72
CA GLY A 30 4.16 4.32 -9.57
C GLY A 30 5.44 4.62 -10.35
N GLY A 31 5.47 5.64 -11.21
CA GLY A 31 6.59 5.86 -12.13
C GLY A 31 7.95 6.10 -11.46
N ILE A 32 7.98 6.62 -10.22
CA ILE A 32 9.23 6.78 -9.45
C ILE A 32 9.78 5.43 -9.03
N GLY A 33 8.92 4.54 -8.53
CA GLY A 33 9.31 3.18 -8.15
C GLY A 33 9.85 2.42 -9.34
N ASN A 34 9.12 2.45 -10.45
CA ASN A 34 9.59 1.80 -11.68
C ASN A 34 10.92 2.38 -12.18
N THR A 35 11.13 3.68 -12.05
CA THR A 35 12.42 4.30 -12.43
C THR A 35 13.54 3.81 -11.53
N PHE A 36 13.32 3.69 -10.22
CA PHE A 36 14.34 3.17 -9.31
C PHE A 36 14.65 1.69 -9.57
N GLU A 37 13.63 0.87 -9.77
CA GLU A 37 13.75 -0.55 -10.12
C GLU A 37 14.51 -0.75 -11.44
N ASP A 38 14.18 0.02 -12.48
CA ASP A 38 14.88 0.00 -13.77
C ASP A 38 16.38 0.35 -13.58
N LEU A 39 16.69 1.32 -12.71
CA LEU A 39 18.09 1.69 -12.41
C LEU A 39 18.84 0.63 -11.60
N LEU A 40 18.15 -0.14 -10.76
CA LEU A 40 18.71 -1.31 -10.06
C LEU A 40 18.91 -2.52 -11.00
N GLY A 41 18.36 -2.47 -12.22
CA GLY A 41 18.33 -3.61 -13.13
C GLY A 41 17.31 -4.68 -12.74
N VAL A 42 16.36 -4.35 -11.87
CA VAL A 42 15.25 -5.24 -11.49
C VAL A 42 14.24 -5.26 -12.63
N LYS A 43 14.03 -6.43 -13.25
CA LYS A 43 12.96 -6.59 -14.24
C LYS A 43 11.60 -6.62 -13.55
N GLU A 44 10.69 -5.77 -14.02
CA GLU A 44 9.31 -5.70 -13.57
C GLU A 44 8.67 -7.11 -13.59
N ASN A 45 8.11 -7.53 -12.45
CA ASN A 45 7.38 -8.78 -12.34
C ASN A 45 6.25 -8.65 -11.31
N ASN A 46 5.18 -9.43 -11.48
CA ASN A 46 4.03 -9.43 -10.57
C ASN A 46 4.16 -10.48 -9.45
N LYS A 47 5.38 -10.89 -9.08
CA LYS A 47 5.58 -11.94 -8.08
C LYS A 47 5.39 -11.39 -6.67
N LYS A 48 5.23 -12.31 -5.71
CA LYS A 48 5.16 -12.00 -4.27
C LYS A 48 6.54 -11.92 -3.60
N GLU A 49 7.59 -12.19 -4.37
CA GLU A 49 8.98 -12.15 -3.92
C GLU A 49 9.43 -10.69 -3.70
N ALA A 50 10.46 -10.50 -2.89
CA ALA A 50 11.07 -9.19 -2.70
C ALA A 50 11.81 -8.73 -3.97
N ASP A 51 11.86 -7.42 -4.21
CA ASP A 51 12.23 -6.88 -5.52
C ASP A 51 13.73 -6.99 -5.81
N PHE A 52 14.59 -6.78 -4.81
CA PHE A 52 16.05 -6.80 -4.98
C PHE A 52 16.71 -7.72 -3.97
N GLU A 53 17.11 -8.92 -4.40
CA GLU A 53 17.97 -9.82 -3.60
C GLU A 53 17.38 -10.08 -2.19
N GLY A 54 16.06 -10.27 -2.08
CA GLY A 54 15.39 -10.48 -0.79
C GLY A 54 15.03 -9.21 -0.01
N ILE A 55 15.21 -8.02 -0.60
CA ILE A 55 14.86 -6.72 -0.03
C ILE A 55 13.71 -6.11 -0.84
N GLU A 56 12.60 -5.79 -0.17
CA GLU A 56 11.48 -5.07 -0.78
C GLU A 56 11.87 -3.61 -1.02
N ILE A 57 11.55 -3.09 -2.20
CA ILE A 57 11.83 -1.71 -2.57
C ILE A 57 10.50 -0.94 -2.54
N LYS A 58 10.47 0.14 -1.74
CA LYS A 58 9.37 1.11 -1.77
C LYS A 58 9.92 2.47 -2.16
N SER A 59 9.13 3.24 -2.89
CA SER A 59 9.49 4.61 -3.25
C SER A 59 8.42 5.60 -2.86
N GLN A 60 8.85 6.82 -2.52
CA GLN A 60 7.95 7.92 -2.18
C GLN A 60 8.54 9.25 -2.68
N ARG A 61 7.66 10.16 -3.12
CA ARG A 61 8.07 11.55 -3.38
C ARG A 61 8.44 12.22 -2.06
N PHE A 62 9.56 12.93 -2.02
CA PHE A 62 10.09 13.51 -0.78
C PHE A 62 9.08 14.43 -0.07
N LEU A 63 8.36 15.28 -0.81
CA LEU A 63 7.37 16.22 -0.26
C LEU A 63 5.97 15.60 -0.06
N ASN A 64 5.78 14.32 -0.35
CA ASN A 64 4.46 13.69 -0.28
C ASN A 64 4.24 13.02 1.07
N ASN A 65 3.11 13.32 1.72
CA ASN A 65 2.69 12.71 2.99
C ASN A 65 1.68 11.55 2.80
N SER A 66 1.54 11.04 1.58
CA SER A 66 0.67 9.90 1.29
C SER A 66 1.13 8.64 2.01
N TYR A 67 0.18 7.77 2.32
CA TYR A 67 0.48 6.45 2.86
C TYR A 67 1.18 5.58 1.82
N VAL A 68 2.23 4.86 2.24
CA VAL A 68 2.88 3.82 1.44
C VAL A 68 2.14 2.51 1.62
N THR A 69 1.86 1.81 0.53
CA THR A 69 1.26 0.47 0.60
C THR A 69 2.31 -0.54 1.06
N LEU A 70 2.04 -1.20 2.19
CA LEU A 70 2.81 -2.32 2.68
C LEU A 70 2.58 -3.53 1.75
N PHE A 71 1.33 -3.99 1.71
CA PHE A 71 0.87 -5.05 0.82
C PHE A 71 -0.64 -4.95 0.58
N SER A 72 -1.08 -5.53 -0.54
CA SER A 72 -2.50 -5.67 -0.87
C SER A 72 -2.97 -7.08 -0.58
N LYS A 73 -4.13 -7.21 0.08
CA LYS A 73 -4.72 -8.51 0.39
C LYS A 73 -6.22 -8.38 0.67
N SER A 74 -7.05 -9.07 -0.11
CA SER A 74 -8.50 -9.16 0.15
C SER A 74 -8.79 -9.95 1.43
N PRO A 75 -9.90 -9.67 2.15
CA PRO A 75 -10.35 -10.49 3.27
C PRO A 75 -10.50 -11.96 2.88
N ASP A 76 -10.29 -12.86 3.85
CA ASP A 76 -10.52 -14.30 3.71
C ASP A 76 -12.01 -14.64 3.69
N TYR A 77 -12.80 -13.84 4.40
CA TYR A 77 -14.24 -14.00 4.49
C TYR A 77 -15.00 -12.68 4.27
N PRO A 78 -16.14 -12.71 3.57
CA PRO A 78 -16.69 -13.85 2.82
C PRO A 78 -15.89 -14.13 1.55
N LYS A 79 -16.16 -15.26 0.88
CA LYS A 79 -15.55 -15.54 -0.42
C LYS A 79 -15.84 -14.38 -1.39
N LYS A 80 -14.81 -13.92 -2.12
CA LYS A 80 -14.87 -12.71 -2.97
C LYS A 80 -15.23 -11.44 -2.16
N ALA A 81 -14.68 -11.30 -0.95
CA ALA A 81 -14.99 -10.21 -0.02
C ALA A 81 -14.96 -8.82 -0.66
N ASN A 82 -14.00 -8.50 -1.53
CA ASN A 82 -13.95 -7.17 -2.17
C ASN A 82 -15.19 -6.91 -3.05
N SER A 83 -15.60 -7.88 -3.88
CA SER A 83 -16.84 -7.78 -4.65
C SER A 83 -18.06 -7.69 -3.73
N TYR A 84 -18.12 -8.52 -2.69
CA TYR A 84 -19.20 -8.49 -1.70
C TYR A 84 -19.34 -7.13 -1.03
N LEU A 85 -18.22 -6.58 -0.52
CA LEU A 85 -18.17 -5.27 0.12
C LEU A 85 -18.64 -4.17 -0.83
N ARG A 86 -18.17 -4.18 -2.08
CA ARG A 86 -18.59 -3.22 -3.09
C ARG A 86 -20.07 -3.29 -3.41
N GLU A 87 -20.62 -4.49 -3.63
CA GLU A 87 -22.05 -4.63 -3.95
C GLU A 87 -22.94 -4.21 -2.79
N LYS A 88 -22.55 -4.52 -1.55
CA LYS A 88 -23.37 -4.29 -0.36
C LYS A 88 -23.22 -2.87 0.22
N TYR A 89 -21.99 -2.34 0.26
CA TYR A 89 -21.65 -1.07 0.92
C TYR A 89 -21.13 0.02 -0.02
N GLY A 90 -20.91 -0.30 -1.30
CA GLY A 90 -20.53 0.68 -2.31
C GLY A 90 -21.71 1.49 -2.84
N GLU A 91 -21.40 2.55 -3.57
CA GLU A 91 -22.37 3.46 -4.18
C GLU A 91 -22.02 3.79 -5.63
N ILE A 92 -23.05 4.09 -6.41
CA ILE A 92 -22.87 4.71 -7.73
C ILE A 92 -22.50 6.17 -7.49
N ARG A 93 -21.30 6.54 -7.92
CA ARG A 93 -20.71 7.89 -7.68
C ARG A 93 -19.98 8.45 -8.90
N GLN A 94 -20.06 7.77 -10.03
CA GLN A 94 -19.48 8.17 -11.31
C GLN A 94 -20.60 8.17 -12.34
N GLU A 95 -20.89 9.33 -12.92
CA GLU A 95 -21.99 9.49 -13.87
C GLU A 95 -21.77 8.66 -15.13
N GLU A 96 -20.51 8.57 -15.56
CA GLU A 96 -20.08 7.80 -16.73
C GLU A 96 -20.21 6.28 -16.54
N HIS A 97 -20.37 5.83 -15.29
CA HIS A 97 -20.55 4.42 -14.89
C HIS A 97 -21.74 4.27 -13.94
N SER A 98 -22.89 4.79 -14.37
CA SER A 98 -24.12 4.87 -13.57
C SER A 98 -24.70 3.51 -13.14
N ASP A 99 -24.21 2.40 -13.66
CA ASP A 99 -24.59 1.04 -13.29
C ASP A 99 -23.56 0.35 -12.35
N LYS A 100 -22.46 1.04 -11.99
CA LYS A 100 -21.38 0.47 -11.18
C LYS A 100 -21.28 1.12 -9.81
N LYS A 101 -21.36 0.29 -8.77
CA LYS A 101 -20.95 0.69 -7.43
C LYS A 101 -19.42 0.73 -7.33
N ILE A 102 -18.93 1.75 -6.63
CA ILE A 102 -17.54 1.87 -6.16
C ILE A 102 -17.52 1.87 -4.63
N LEU A 103 -16.40 1.46 -4.06
CA LEU A 103 -16.16 1.55 -2.63
C LEU A 103 -14.72 2.01 -2.39
N TYR A 104 -14.61 3.24 -1.89
CA TYR A 104 -13.37 3.86 -1.46
C TYR A 104 -13.50 4.26 0.01
N SER A 105 -12.62 3.73 0.85
CA SER A 105 -12.62 4.03 2.28
C SER A 105 -11.29 3.68 2.92
N SER A 106 -10.74 4.59 3.71
CA SER A 106 -9.57 4.35 4.55
C SER A 106 -10.03 4.02 5.98
N VAL A 107 -9.88 2.76 6.37
CA VAL A 107 -10.38 2.24 7.65
C VAL A 107 -9.24 2.04 8.64
N PHE A 108 -9.45 2.46 9.90
CA PHE A 108 -8.43 2.46 10.95
C PHE A 108 -8.87 1.63 12.17
N GLY A 109 -7.90 1.23 13.00
CA GLY A 109 -8.17 0.47 14.24
C GLY A 109 -8.54 1.32 15.46
N HIS A 110 -8.04 2.55 15.54
CA HIS A 110 -8.25 3.43 16.71
C HIS A 110 -9.62 4.14 16.73
N ARG A 111 -10.33 4.21 15.60
CA ARG A 111 -11.58 4.96 15.47
C ARG A 111 -12.53 4.31 14.47
N GLU A 112 -13.82 4.63 14.61
CA GLU A 112 -14.81 4.38 13.57
C GLU A 112 -14.76 5.53 12.55
N GLY A 113 -14.65 5.20 11.26
CA GLY A 113 -14.71 6.16 10.17
C GLY A 113 -16.08 6.07 9.48
N GLU A 114 -16.70 7.22 9.22
CA GLU A 114 -17.92 7.27 8.42
C GLU A 114 -17.60 7.00 6.94
N VAL A 115 -18.42 6.17 6.31
CA VAL A 115 -18.33 5.82 4.89
C VAL A 115 -19.66 6.14 4.23
N TYR A 116 -19.60 7.04 3.25
CA TYR A 116 -20.73 7.46 2.41
C TYR A 116 -21.96 7.94 3.18
N SER A 117 -21.76 8.46 4.40
CA SER A 117 -22.84 8.92 5.29
C SER A 117 -23.95 7.90 5.50
N LYS A 118 -23.56 6.61 5.52
CA LYS A 118 -24.46 5.47 5.72
C LYS A 118 -23.92 4.45 6.71
N TYR A 119 -22.60 4.29 6.74
CA TYR A 119 -21.95 3.25 7.52
C TYR A 119 -20.82 3.81 8.36
N LYS A 120 -20.50 3.12 9.45
CA LYS A 120 -19.27 3.30 10.21
C LYS A 120 -18.41 2.05 10.03
N MET A 121 -17.15 2.24 9.67
CA MET A 121 -16.18 1.15 9.48
C MET A 121 -15.01 1.28 10.44
N LYS A 122 -14.56 0.16 11.00
CA LYS A 122 -13.41 0.10 11.93
C LYS A 122 -12.65 -1.22 11.79
N LEU A 123 -11.33 -1.18 11.90
CA LEU A 123 -10.52 -2.37 12.06
C LEU A 123 -10.50 -2.81 13.53
N ASN A 124 -10.55 -4.12 13.77
CA ASN A 124 -10.39 -4.70 15.09
C ASN A 124 -9.41 -5.86 15.01
N VAL A 125 -8.31 -5.78 15.76
CA VAL A 125 -7.37 -6.88 15.92
C VAL A 125 -7.91 -7.78 17.02
N ASP A 126 -8.34 -8.99 16.65
CA ASP A 126 -8.80 -10.01 17.59
C ASP A 126 -7.70 -11.06 17.74
N ARG A 127 -6.92 -10.91 18.82
CA ARG A 127 -5.77 -11.78 19.11
C ARG A 127 -6.20 -13.17 19.58
N ASN A 128 -7.38 -13.29 20.20
CA ASN A 128 -7.91 -14.58 20.65
C ASN A 128 -8.29 -15.46 19.45
N SER A 129 -9.04 -14.87 18.52
CA SER A 129 -9.47 -15.55 17.29
C SER A 129 -8.43 -15.48 16.16
N LYS A 130 -7.27 -14.85 16.42
CA LYS A 130 -6.15 -14.65 15.48
C LYS A 130 -6.57 -14.09 14.13
N ASN A 131 -7.35 -13.01 14.15
CA ASN A 131 -7.78 -12.34 12.93
C ASN A 131 -7.82 -10.82 13.07
N VAL A 132 -7.72 -10.13 11.95
CA VAL A 132 -8.07 -8.71 11.83
C VAL A 132 -9.46 -8.65 11.21
N LYS A 133 -10.40 -7.99 11.88
CA LYS A 133 -11.78 -7.81 11.42
C LYS A 133 -11.99 -6.40 10.91
N LEU A 134 -12.72 -6.27 9.81
CA LEU A 134 -13.41 -5.05 9.42
C LEU A 134 -14.83 -5.14 9.96
N LEU A 135 -15.12 -4.31 10.96
CA LEU A 135 -16.45 -4.16 11.54
C LEU A 135 -17.20 -3.09 10.75
N ILE A 136 -18.42 -3.42 10.29
CA ILE A 136 -19.28 -2.49 9.56
C ILE A 136 -20.56 -2.30 10.37
N LYS A 137 -20.86 -1.06 10.70
CA LYS A 137 -22.00 -0.67 11.52
C LYS A 137 -22.91 0.33 10.81
N SER A 138 -24.17 0.41 11.24
CA SER A 138 -25.04 1.53 10.90
C SER A 138 -24.52 2.83 11.54
N LEU A 139 -25.04 3.98 11.11
CA LEU A 139 -24.70 5.26 11.76
C LEU A 139 -25.10 5.28 13.24
N HIS A 140 -26.13 4.52 13.62
CA HIS A 140 -26.61 4.34 14.99
C HIS A 140 -25.80 3.34 15.81
N GLY A 141 -24.80 2.69 15.23
CA GLY A 141 -23.84 1.83 15.93
C GLY A 141 -24.20 0.34 15.95
N GLU A 142 -25.29 -0.07 15.31
CA GLU A 142 -25.67 -1.48 15.18
C GLU A 142 -24.68 -2.20 14.27
N LEU A 143 -24.20 -3.37 14.69
CA LEU A 143 -23.31 -4.19 13.87
C LEU A 143 -24.09 -4.82 12.72
N LEU A 144 -23.71 -4.47 11.49
CA LEU A 144 -24.34 -4.97 10.27
C LEU A 144 -23.59 -6.16 9.68
N ASP A 145 -22.26 -6.16 9.81
CA ASP A 145 -21.42 -7.15 9.13
C ASP A 145 -19.99 -7.20 9.66
N ILE A 146 -19.33 -8.32 9.37
CA ILE A 146 -17.93 -8.56 9.66
C ILE A 146 -17.28 -9.25 8.46
N THR A 147 -16.19 -8.66 7.97
CA THR A 147 -15.23 -9.36 7.09
C THR A 147 -13.90 -9.48 7.81
N TYR A 148 -13.09 -10.49 7.52
CA TYR A 148 -11.84 -10.67 8.26
C TYR A 148 -10.70 -11.25 7.44
N TRP A 149 -9.48 -11.06 7.95
CA TRP A 149 -8.27 -11.74 7.54
C TRP A 149 -7.75 -12.57 8.71
N ASN A 150 -7.42 -13.83 8.48
CA ASN A 150 -6.66 -14.63 9.44
C ASN A 150 -5.23 -14.09 9.56
N PHE A 151 -4.62 -14.23 10.74
CA PHE A 151 -3.23 -13.81 10.93
C PHE A 151 -2.28 -14.53 9.97
N ASP A 152 -2.45 -15.83 9.74
CA ASP A 152 -1.60 -16.60 8.80
C ASP A 152 -1.66 -16.03 7.38
N THR A 153 -2.85 -15.58 6.95
CA THR A 153 -3.03 -14.91 5.66
C THR A 153 -2.21 -13.62 5.59
N LEU A 154 -2.24 -12.83 6.66
CA LEU A 154 -1.52 -11.55 6.72
C LEU A 154 0.00 -11.75 6.86
N ILE A 155 0.44 -12.71 7.67
CA ILE A 155 1.85 -13.13 7.80
C ILE A 155 2.40 -13.49 6.43
N ASN A 156 1.69 -14.34 5.68
CA ASN A 156 2.08 -14.73 4.33
C ASN A 156 2.10 -13.54 3.35
N ALA A 157 1.14 -12.61 3.48
CA ALA A 157 1.11 -11.41 2.64
C ALA A 157 2.23 -10.41 2.98
N SER A 158 2.71 -10.39 4.22
CA SER A 158 3.79 -9.53 4.68
C SER A 158 5.19 -10.13 4.54
N GLN A 159 5.34 -11.39 4.07
CA GLN A 159 6.65 -12.06 3.98
C GLN A 159 7.71 -11.24 3.24
N LYS A 160 7.32 -10.56 2.15
CA LYS A 160 8.24 -9.72 1.37
C LYS A 160 8.79 -8.52 2.15
N LEU A 161 8.14 -8.12 3.24
CA LEU A 161 8.55 -7.00 4.05
C LEU A 161 9.73 -7.31 4.98
N GLY A 162 10.25 -8.55 5.01
CA GLY A 162 11.31 -8.97 5.93
C GLY A 162 12.42 -7.94 6.11
N ASN A 163 13.05 -7.54 5.00
CA ASN A 163 13.89 -6.34 4.90
C ASN A 163 13.33 -5.41 3.84
N LEU A 164 13.38 -4.10 4.07
CA LEU A 164 12.77 -3.12 3.17
C LEU A 164 13.65 -1.90 3.00
N PHE A 165 13.79 -1.45 1.75
CA PHE A 165 14.44 -0.21 1.40
C PHE A 165 13.41 0.82 0.91
N LEU A 166 13.18 1.86 1.71
CA LEU A 166 12.33 2.99 1.35
C LEU A 166 13.20 4.10 0.75
N VAL A 167 12.98 4.41 -0.52
CA VAL A 167 13.71 5.47 -1.23
C VAL A 167 12.84 6.70 -1.47
N PHE A 168 13.40 7.87 -1.19
CA PHE A 168 12.75 9.15 -1.42
C PHE A 168 13.32 9.83 -2.66
N ALA A 169 12.44 10.40 -3.46
CA ALA A 169 12.82 11.13 -4.67
C ALA A 169 12.19 12.52 -4.73
N ASP A 170 12.99 13.51 -5.15
CA ASP A 170 12.49 14.76 -5.69
C ASP A 170 12.03 14.53 -7.14
N THR A 171 11.07 15.31 -7.60
CA THR A 171 10.62 15.25 -8.99
C THR A 171 10.47 16.63 -9.60
N GLU A 172 10.86 16.76 -10.85
CA GLU A 172 10.72 17.98 -11.63
C GLU A 172 10.19 17.68 -13.04
N ILE A 173 9.70 18.73 -13.70
CA ILE A 173 9.30 18.67 -15.10
C ILE A 173 10.11 19.71 -15.85
N THR A 174 10.91 19.25 -16.81
CA THR A 174 11.79 20.09 -17.63
C THR A 174 11.51 19.78 -19.09
N ASN A 175 11.14 20.79 -19.88
CA ASN A 175 10.78 20.66 -21.31
C ASN A 175 9.72 19.57 -21.57
N GLY A 176 8.69 19.49 -20.71
CA GLY A 176 7.60 18.52 -20.81
C GLY A 176 7.98 17.07 -20.43
N LYS A 177 9.23 16.81 -20.06
CA LYS A 177 9.71 15.51 -19.58
C LYS A 177 9.78 15.48 -18.06
N LYS A 178 9.38 14.36 -17.46
CA LYS A 178 9.41 14.14 -16.01
C LYS A 178 10.77 13.55 -15.61
N TYR A 179 11.38 14.13 -14.58
CA TYR A 179 12.62 13.65 -13.99
C TYR A 179 12.41 13.34 -12.51
N CYS A 180 13.24 12.45 -11.97
CA CYS A 180 13.33 12.18 -10.55
C CYS A 180 14.78 12.16 -10.09
N ARG A 181 15.03 12.60 -8.85
CA ARG A 181 16.33 12.54 -8.19
C ARG A 181 16.16 11.84 -6.85
N PHE A 182 16.83 10.71 -6.66
CA PHE A 182 16.76 9.93 -5.43
C PHE A 182 17.72 10.52 -4.39
N THR A 183 17.19 11.03 -3.28
CA THR A 183 17.94 11.88 -2.33
C THR A 183 18.21 11.22 -1.00
N LYS A 184 17.28 10.39 -0.51
CA LYS A 184 17.37 9.73 0.79
C LYS A 184 16.92 8.28 0.67
N GLY A 185 17.62 7.37 1.36
CA GLY A 185 17.23 5.99 1.54
C GLY A 185 17.05 5.66 3.01
N GLU A 186 16.09 4.80 3.34
CA GLU A 186 15.92 4.23 4.67
C GLU A 186 15.86 2.71 4.54
N LEU A 187 16.80 2.02 5.17
CA LEU A 187 16.88 0.56 5.14
C LEU A 187 16.42 0.01 6.48
N TYR A 188 15.37 -0.80 6.44
CA TYR A 188 14.68 -1.37 7.57
C TYR A 188 14.92 -2.88 7.66
N TYR A 189 15.12 -3.37 8.88
CA TYR A 189 15.57 -4.72 9.16
C TYR A 189 14.61 -5.48 10.07
N ASP A 190 14.34 -6.73 9.68
CA ASP A 190 13.59 -7.71 10.47
C ASP A 190 12.18 -7.21 10.85
N PHE A 191 11.29 -7.21 9.85
CA PHE A 191 9.87 -6.89 10.03
C PHE A 191 9.23 -7.75 11.12
N ASP A 192 8.51 -7.10 12.04
CA ASP A 192 7.79 -7.76 13.12
C ASP A 192 6.27 -7.67 12.90
N PHE A 193 5.64 -8.84 12.73
CA PHE A 193 4.21 -8.95 12.54
C PHE A 193 3.40 -8.48 13.78
N GLN A 194 3.92 -8.64 15.00
CA GLN A 194 3.26 -8.12 16.20
C GLN A 194 3.29 -6.60 16.23
N CYS A 195 4.40 -5.98 15.82
CA CYS A 195 4.46 -4.54 15.64
C CYS A 195 3.44 -4.06 14.61
N PHE A 196 3.30 -4.76 13.48
CA PHE A 196 2.24 -4.48 12.50
C PHE A 196 0.84 -4.49 13.11
N LEU A 197 0.49 -5.49 13.93
CA LEU A 197 -0.81 -5.53 14.61
C LEU A 197 -0.97 -4.35 15.59
N ASN A 198 0.06 -4.03 16.36
CA ASN A 198 0.05 -2.89 17.29
C ASN A 198 -0.18 -1.57 16.56
N GLU A 199 0.45 -1.37 15.40
CA GLU A 199 0.30 -0.14 14.61
C GLU A 199 -1.08 -0.04 13.92
N ILE A 200 -1.79 -1.15 13.67
CA ILE A 200 -3.23 -1.13 13.31
C ILE A 200 -4.05 -0.60 14.48
N GLU A 201 -3.86 -1.17 15.68
CA GLU A 201 -4.60 -0.80 16.90
C GLU A 201 -4.42 0.69 17.23
N LYS A 202 -3.19 1.20 17.12
CA LYS A 202 -2.86 2.62 17.31
C LYS A 202 -3.38 3.53 16.19
N GLY A 203 -3.74 2.99 15.03
CA GLY A 203 -4.24 3.78 13.90
C GLY A 203 -3.17 4.32 12.96
N ASN A 204 -1.93 3.88 13.09
CA ASN A 204 -0.85 4.27 12.18
C ASN A 204 -0.94 3.51 10.85
N ILE A 205 -1.53 2.31 10.88
CA ILE A 205 -1.87 1.52 9.70
C ILE A 205 -3.36 1.64 9.39
N MET A 206 -3.67 1.92 8.13
CA MET A 206 -5.03 1.83 7.58
C MET A 206 -5.17 0.60 6.69
N PHE A 207 -6.38 0.07 6.61
CA PHE A 207 -6.80 -0.74 5.47
C PHE A 207 -7.55 0.15 4.49
N ASP A 208 -6.99 0.31 3.29
CA ASP A 208 -7.52 1.18 2.26
C ASP A 208 -8.30 0.36 1.24
N ILE A 209 -9.63 0.47 1.29
CA ILE A 209 -10.53 -0.13 0.32
C ILE A 209 -10.50 0.74 -0.93
N ARG A 210 -10.13 0.15 -2.07
CA ARG A 210 -9.87 0.88 -3.32
C ARG A 210 -10.50 0.19 -4.52
N ILE A 211 -11.83 0.08 -4.50
CA ILE A 211 -12.59 -0.66 -5.50
C ILE A 211 -13.38 0.32 -6.36
N GLY A 212 -12.90 0.55 -7.58
CA GLY A 212 -13.47 1.49 -8.54
C GLY A 212 -13.89 0.86 -9.85
N VAL A 213 -13.79 1.65 -10.91
CA VAL A 213 -14.07 1.29 -12.30
C VAL A 213 -12.91 1.79 -13.17
N TYR A 214 -12.56 1.05 -14.21
CA TYR A 214 -11.59 1.52 -15.20
C TYR A 214 -12.18 2.69 -16.00
N ASN A 215 -11.51 3.83 -15.96
CA ASN A 215 -11.90 5.05 -16.69
C ASN A 215 -11.19 5.23 -18.04
N SER A 216 -10.41 4.24 -18.49
CA SER A 216 -9.69 4.31 -19.76
C SER A 216 -9.25 2.94 -20.25
N GLY A 217 -8.92 2.85 -21.54
CA GLY A 217 -8.34 1.66 -22.16
C GLY A 217 -9.33 0.51 -22.37
N LYS A 218 -8.81 -0.66 -22.74
CA LYS A 218 -9.61 -1.84 -23.14
C LYS A 218 -10.57 -2.39 -22.07
N ASN A 219 -10.38 -1.98 -20.81
CA ASN A 219 -11.20 -2.42 -19.68
C ASN A 219 -12.19 -1.35 -19.22
N TYR A 220 -12.35 -0.24 -19.96
CA TYR A 220 -13.29 0.83 -19.64
C TYR A 220 -14.66 0.30 -19.20
N GLY A 221 -15.19 0.80 -18.09
CA GLY A 221 -16.48 0.40 -17.52
C GLY A 221 -16.47 -0.91 -16.71
N LYS A 222 -15.36 -1.66 -16.69
CA LYS A 222 -15.22 -2.84 -15.83
C LYS A 222 -14.81 -2.44 -14.42
N THR A 223 -15.30 -3.19 -13.43
CA THR A 223 -14.86 -3.09 -12.03
C THR A 223 -13.34 -3.20 -11.94
N HIS A 224 -12.73 -2.32 -11.16
CA HIS A 224 -11.29 -2.28 -10.94
C HIS A 224 -10.99 -2.26 -9.45
N ASP A 225 -10.56 -3.40 -8.91
CA ASP A 225 -9.95 -3.43 -7.59
C ASP A 225 -8.48 -3.02 -7.74
N HIS A 226 -8.15 -1.82 -7.26
CA HIS A 226 -6.77 -1.29 -7.27
C HIS A 226 -5.86 -2.00 -6.24
N GLY A 227 -6.30 -3.14 -5.71
CA GLY A 227 -5.61 -3.93 -4.71
C GLY A 227 -5.81 -3.33 -3.33
N SER A 228 -7.01 -3.41 -2.77
CA SER A 228 -7.26 -2.99 -1.38
C SER A 228 -6.20 -3.57 -0.43
N GLY A 229 -5.65 -2.74 0.46
CA GLY A 229 -4.39 -3.09 1.14
C GLY A 229 -4.07 -2.29 2.38
N PHE A 230 -3.11 -2.80 3.14
CA PHE A 230 -2.61 -2.15 4.36
C PHE A 230 -1.57 -1.10 4.00
N ARG A 231 -1.73 0.12 4.54
CA ARG A 231 -0.89 1.26 4.21
C ARG A 231 -0.49 2.01 5.47
N ILE A 232 0.72 2.57 5.48
CA ILE A 232 1.31 3.29 6.61
C ILE A 232 2.00 4.57 6.13
N LYS A 233 2.11 5.60 6.97
CA LYS A 233 2.98 6.74 6.67
C LYS A 233 4.46 6.37 6.81
N ALA A 234 5.32 6.96 5.98
CA ALA A 234 6.78 6.76 6.00
C ALA A 234 7.37 6.92 7.42
N GLU A 235 6.97 7.96 8.14
CA GLU A 235 7.45 8.27 9.49
C GLU A 235 7.25 7.15 10.52
N ASN A 236 6.30 6.24 10.27
CA ASN A 236 5.97 5.12 11.15
C ASN A 236 6.56 3.78 10.69
N PHE A 237 7.30 3.72 9.57
CA PHE A 237 7.94 2.46 9.15
C PHE A 237 8.87 1.90 10.22
N LYS A 238 9.65 2.76 10.89
CA LYS A 238 10.54 2.36 11.99
C LYS A 238 9.83 1.60 13.11
N ASN A 239 8.51 1.76 13.28
CA ASN A 239 7.75 1.07 14.30
C ASN A 239 7.45 -0.40 13.92
N LEU A 240 7.66 -0.79 12.65
CA LEU A 240 7.37 -2.12 12.12
C LEU A 240 8.57 -3.06 12.11
N TYR A 241 9.76 -2.55 12.44
CA TYR A 241 11.04 -3.22 12.24
C TYR A 241 11.87 -3.17 13.51
N THR A 242 12.78 -4.14 13.66
CA THR A 242 13.65 -4.22 14.82
C THR A 242 14.70 -3.10 14.83
N SER A 243 15.20 -2.73 13.65
CA SER A 243 16.14 -1.63 13.48
C SER A 243 16.06 -1.00 12.09
N PHE A 244 16.66 0.17 11.93
CA PHE A 244 16.77 0.84 10.63
C PHE A 244 17.98 1.77 10.58
N GLU A 245 18.40 2.14 9.36
CA GLU A 245 19.42 3.15 9.12
C GLU A 245 19.05 4.05 7.94
N ILE A 246 19.67 5.23 7.88
CA ILE A 246 19.42 6.26 6.87
C ILE A 246 20.66 6.40 5.96
N LEU A 247 20.43 6.54 4.65
CA LEU A 247 21.44 6.69 3.58
C LEU A 247 21.23 7.98 2.75
#